data_AF-A0A2C9M2I1-F1
#
_entry.id   AF-A0A2C9M2I1-F1
#
_cell.length_a   1.000
_cell.length_b   1.000
_cell.length_c   1.000
_cell.angle_alpha   90.00
_cell.angle_beta   90.00
_cell.angle_gamma   90.00
#
_symmetry.space_group_name_H-M   'P 1'
#
loop_
_entity.id
_entity.type
_entity.pdbx_description
1 polymer ?
#
loop_
_entity_poly.entity_id
_entity_poly.type
_entity_poly.pdbx_seq_one_letter_code
_entity_poly.pdbx_strand_id
1 'polypeptide(L)'
;MDLIFMYDKFHNPLPDSYAKFKQDIHKMFPSIFDTKHIHYCIKRFLESALLFTTGNLKELYDGINQNTTILSMLQPKIKHTESGDFPEASFPHQAGYDSYMCGVVFLRLCHFLHFQESGSSHFKPCSFKDYLVTMKKFKNSVNLIRAMVSHIKLDGEEVLSLRPPLIFVQSTKAGTRLISQQLAAWFSMYGQVDIQMMNSREAIVAATNFHCAREIISAFRQHPLIKVSKYRFWEHSKLGQRILWGSLAIATVSGLVLLYNA
;
A
#
# COMPACT_ATOMS: atom_id res chain seq x y z
N MET A 1 -11.70 -1.01 -0.16
CA MET A 1 -12.98 -0.34 0.16
C MET A 1 -14.15 -1.26 -0.15
N ASP A 2 -14.14 -1.94 -1.29
CA ASP A 2 -15.25 -2.80 -1.73
C ASP A 2 -15.64 -3.85 -0.69
N LEU A 3 -14.67 -4.55 -0.08
CA LEU A 3 -14.95 -5.53 0.99
C LEU A 3 -15.67 -4.92 2.21
N ILE A 4 -15.31 -3.69 2.59
CA ILE A 4 -15.91 -2.98 3.73
C ILE A 4 -17.36 -2.63 3.39
N PHE A 5 -17.59 -2.06 2.20
CA PHE A 5 -18.95 -1.70 1.78
C PHE A 5 -19.82 -2.94 1.54
N MET A 6 -19.28 -4.00 0.94
CA MET A 6 -20.02 -5.24 0.75
C MET A 6 -20.46 -5.84 2.09
N TYR A 7 -19.58 -5.82 3.08
CA TYR A 7 -19.91 -6.26 4.43
C TYR A 7 -21.02 -5.38 5.05
N ASP A 8 -20.78 -4.08 5.14
CA ASP A 8 -21.68 -3.13 5.81
C ASP A 8 -23.06 -3.05 5.17
N LYS A 9 -23.13 -3.13 3.83
CA LYS A 9 -24.38 -2.94 3.08
C LYS A 9 -25.15 -4.21 2.81
N PHE A 10 -24.50 -5.36 2.75
CA PHE A 10 -25.13 -6.61 2.31
C PHE A 10 -24.97 -7.79 3.27
N HIS A 11 -24.19 -7.65 4.34
CA HIS A 11 -23.99 -8.72 5.31
C HIS A 11 -24.43 -8.34 6.72
N ASN A 12 -23.71 -7.43 7.37
CA ASN A 12 -23.95 -6.98 8.75
C ASN A 12 -23.29 -5.61 8.98
N PRO A 13 -23.71 -4.82 9.99
CA PRO A 13 -22.97 -3.64 10.40
C PRO A 13 -21.51 -3.98 10.70
N LEU A 14 -20.57 -3.11 10.32
CA LEU A 14 -19.14 -3.33 10.57
C LEU A 14 -18.88 -3.68 12.04
N PRO A 15 -18.13 -4.74 12.35
CA PRO A 15 -17.86 -5.12 13.72
C PRO A 15 -16.84 -4.17 14.36
N ASP A 16 -16.93 -3.99 15.67
CA ASP A 16 -16.00 -3.14 16.43
C ASP A 16 -14.56 -3.70 16.46
N SER A 17 -14.39 -4.99 16.17
CA SER A 17 -13.10 -5.66 16.14
C SER A 17 -12.65 -5.94 14.71
N TYR A 18 -11.46 -5.42 14.37
CA TYR A 18 -10.78 -5.72 13.12
C TYR A 18 -10.53 -7.24 12.94
N ALA A 19 -10.23 -7.96 14.02
CA ALA A 19 -10.04 -9.42 13.95
C ALA A 19 -11.33 -10.14 13.54
N LYS A 20 -12.47 -9.70 14.07
CA LYS A 20 -13.79 -10.21 13.68
C LYS A 20 -14.11 -9.89 12.23
N PHE A 21 -13.85 -8.64 11.80
CA PHE A 21 -14.01 -8.26 10.39
C PHE A 21 -13.22 -9.18 9.45
N LYS A 22 -11.93 -9.43 9.75
CA LYS A 22 -11.10 -10.36 8.95
C LYS A 22 -11.70 -11.75 8.87
N GLN A 23 -12.09 -12.31 10.01
CA GLN A 23 -12.65 -13.66 10.11
C GLN A 23 -13.93 -13.79 9.28
N ASP A 24 -14.85 -12.84 9.42
CA ASP A 24 -16.12 -12.89 8.71
C ASP A 24 -15.93 -12.69 7.20
N ILE A 25 -15.08 -11.75 6.78
CA ILE A 25 -14.73 -11.55 5.36
C ILE A 25 -14.12 -12.83 4.77
N HIS A 26 -13.19 -13.47 5.49
CA HIS A 26 -12.57 -14.70 5.00
C HIS A 26 -13.58 -15.86 4.91
N LYS A 27 -14.55 -15.91 5.82
CA LYS A 27 -15.66 -16.87 5.78
C LYS A 27 -16.56 -16.62 4.56
N MET A 28 -16.88 -15.36 4.25
CA MET A 28 -17.70 -14.99 3.08
C MET A 28 -16.96 -15.24 1.76
N PHE A 29 -15.66 -14.93 1.74
CA PHE A 29 -14.80 -15.02 0.57
C PHE A 29 -13.52 -15.79 0.91
N PRO A 30 -13.54 -17.14 0.83
CA PRO A 30 -12.40 -17.98 1.22
C PRO A 30 -11.15 -17.77 0.37
N SER A 31 -11.32 -17.20 -0.83
CA SER A 31 -10.24 -16.92 -1.79
C SER A 31 -10.43 -15.54 -2.39
N ILE A 32 -9.62 -14.58 -1.95
CA ILE A 32 -9.52 -13.24 -2.53
C ILE A 32 -8.15 -13.07 -3.18
N PHE A 33 -8.12 -12.46 -4.36
CA PHE A 33 -6.89 -12.03 -5.02
C PHE A 33 -7.03 -10.55 -5.37
N ASP A 34 -6.19 -9.72 -4.75
CA ASP A 34 -6.14 -8.30 -5.04
C ASP A 34 -5.07 -8.05 -6.11
N THR A 35 -5.51 -7.67 -7.31
CA THR A 35 -4.61 -7.39 -8.45
C THR A 35 -3.63 -6.28 -8.16
N LYS A 36 -4.00 -5.28 -7.36
CA LYS A 36 -3.11 -4.19 -6.95
C LYS A 36 -2.02 -4.69 -6.01
N HIS A 37 -2.36 -5.59 -5.09
CA HIS A 37 -1.37 -6.23 -4.21
C HIS A 37 -0.39 -7.08 -5.02
N ILE A 38 -0.90 -7.97 -5.89
CA ILE A 38 -0.08 -8.83 -6.75
C ILE A 38 0.88 -7.96 -7.57
N HIS A 39 0.33 -6.96 -8.26
CA HIS A 39 1.10 -6.02 -9.06
C HIS A 39 2.20 -5.34 -8.24
N TYR A 40 1.88 -4.83 -7.04
CA TYR A 40 2.87 -4.20 -6.17
C TYR A 40 4.03 -5.14 -5.81
N CYS A 41 3.74 -6.41 -5.49
CA CYS A 41 4.76 -7.39 -5.14
C CYS A 41 5.73 -7.70 -6.28
N ILE A 42 5.27 -7.61 -7.54
CA ILE A 42 6.07 -7.97 -8.72
C ILE A 42 6.42 -6.77 -9.59
N LYS A 43 6.13 -5.55 -9.13
CA LYS A 43 6.24 -4.31 -9.89
C LYS A 43 7.61 -4.14 -10.54
N ARG A 44 8.69 -4.31 -9.75
CA ARG A 44 10.07 -4.19 -10.25
C ARG A 44 10.37 -5.16 -11.38
N PHE A 45 9.82 -6.37 -11.30
CA PHE A 45 10.02 -7.40 -12.31
C PHE A 45 9.21 -7.08 -13.58
N LEU A 46 7.96 -6.64 -13.44
CA LEU A 46 7.14 -6.18 -14.57
C LEU A 46 7.76 -4.98 -15.28
N GLU A 47 8.20 -3.96 -14.54
CA GLU A 47 8.86 -2.77 -15.12
C GLU A 47 10.12 -3.15 -15.90
N SER A 48 10.88 -4.14 -15.40
CA SER A 48 12.06 -4.65 -16.12
C SER A 48 11.73 -5.51 -17.34
N ALA A 49 10.65 -6.29 -17.30
CA ALA A 49 10.33 -7.28 -18.32
C ALA A 49 9.40 -6.74 -19.43
N LEU A 50 8.57 -5.74 -19.11
CA LEU A 50 7.48 -5.29 -19.98
C LEU A 50 7.59 -3.82 -20.39
N LEU A 51 8.60 -3.09 -19.92
CA LEU A 51 8.94 -1.74 -20.37
C LEU A 51 7.84 -0.67 -20.22
N PHE A 52 6.82 -0.89 -19.39
CA PHE A 52 5.79 0.11 -19.07
C PHE A 52 5.70 0.40 -17.58
N THR A 53 5.33 1.64 -17.25
CA THR A 53 5.08 2.10 -15.89
C THR A 53 3.61 1.92 -15.53
N THR A 54 3.35 1.68 -14.25
CA THR A 54 2.03 1.27 -13.78
C THR A 54 1.61 2.10 -12.56
N GLY A 55 0.54 2.88 -12.73
CA GLY A 55 -0.09 3.68 -11.69
C GLY A 55 -1.49 3.19 -11.31
N ASN A 56 -2.38 3.06 -12.29
CA ASN A 56 -3.78 2.68 -12.09
C ASN A 56 -4.19 1.40 -12.86
N LEU A 57 -5.42 0.92 -12.62
CA LEU A 57 -5.92 -0.32 -13.23
C LEU A 57 -5.95 -0.25 -14.77
N LYS A 58 -6.33 0.92 -15.32
CA LYS A 58 -6.41 1.11 -16.77
C LYS A 58 -5.02 1.06 -17.41
N GLU A 59 -4.05 1.76 -16.85
CA GLU A 59 -2.65 1.72 -17.32
C GLU A 59 -2.07 0.31 -17.25
N LEU A 60 -2.34 -0.41 -16.15
CA LEU A 60 -1.90 -1.80 -16.01
C LEU A 60 -2.57 -2.72 -17.04
N TYR A 61 -3.87 -2.54 -17.28
CA TYR A 61 -4.61 -3.27 -18.31
C TYR A 61 -4.07 -2.98 -19.71
N ASP A 62 -3.86 -1.71 -20.05
CA ASP A 62 -3.34 -1.27 -21.35
C ASP A 62 -1.93 -1.81 -21.56
N GLY A 63 -1.03 -1.66 -20.57
CA GLY A 63 0.35 -2.12 -20.66
C GLY A 63 0.49 -3.64 -20.76
N ILE A 64 -0.27 -4.40 -19.98
CA ILE A 64 -0.23 -5.88 -20.04
C ILE A 64 -0.78 -6.42 -21.36
N ASN A 65 -1.69 -5.69 -22.01
CA ASN A 65 -2.24 -6.09 -23.30
C ASN A 65 -1.41 -5.60 -24.50
N GLN A 66 -0.39 -4.75 -24.28
CA GLN A 66 0.61 -4.50 -25.32
C GLN A 66 1.38 -5.81 -25.54
N ASN A 67 1.26 -6.37 -26.75
CA ASN A 67 1.79 -7.68 -27.13
C ASN A 67 3.32 -7.78 -26.95
N THR A 68 3.76 -8.11 -25.73
CA THR A 68 5.16 -8.49 -25.45
C THR A 68 5.32 -10.00 -25.65
N THR A 69 6.44 -10.42 -26.26
CA THR A 69 6.71 -11.80 -26.66
C THR A 69 6.63 -12.81 -25.49
N ILE A 70 6.87 -12.37 -24.27
CA ILE A 70 6.81 -13.20 -23.04
C ILE A 70 5.36 -13.47 -22.62
N LEU A 71 4.44 -12.54 -22.87
CA LEU A 71 3.04 -12.66 -22.45
C LEU A 71 2.13 -13.31 -23.51
N SER A 72 2.57 -13.39 -24.76
CA SER A 72 1.71 -13.79 -25.88
C SER A 72 1.68 -15.30 -26.15
N MET A 73 2.72 -16.04 -25.77
CA MET A 73 2.81 -17.48 -26.01
C MET A 73 1.86 -18.26 -25.07
N LEU A 74 0.93 -19.04 -25.64
CA LEU A 74 -0.03 -19.88 -24.90
C LEU A 74 -0.93 -19.11 -23.92
N GLN A 75 -1.08 -17.81 -24.16
CA GLN A 75 -1.91 -16.94 -23.36
C GLN A 75 -3.40 -17.32 -23.48
N PRO A 76 -4.16 -17.34 -22.38
CA PRO A 76 -5.60 -17.56 -22.45
C PRO A 76 -6.30 -16.53 -23.34
N LYS A 77 -7.16 -17.01 -24.24
CA LYS A 77 -8.05 -16.16 -25.03
C LYS A 77 -9.32 -15.87 -24.23
N ILE A 78 -9.62 -14.59 -24.08
CA ILE A 78 -10.86 -14.13 -23.43
C ILE A 78 -11.84 -13.82 -24.55
N LYS A 79 -12.99 -14.51 -24.54
CA LYS A 79 -14.06 -14.32 -25.53
C LYS A 79 -15.28 -13.74 -24.83
N HIS A 80 -15.88 -12.73 -25.43
CA HIS A 80 -17.18 -12.25 -25.02
C HIS A 80 -18.27 -13.19 -25.54
N THR A 81 -19.32 -13.40 -24.74
CA THR A 81 -20.53 -14.10 -25.18
C THR A 81 -21.30 -13.21 -26.16
N GLU A 82 -21.97 -13.81 -27.13
CA GLU A 82 -22.70 -13.09 -28.21
C GLU A 82 -23.77 -12.11 -27.69
N SER A 83 -24.22 -12.27 -26.45
CA SER A 83 -25.25 -11.46 -25.78
C SER A 83 -24.69 -10.27 -24.96
N GLY A 84 -23.39 -10.00 -25.00
CA GLY A 84 -22.75 -9.02 -24.14
C GLY A 84 -22.67 -7.61 -24.74
N ASP A 85 -23.38 -6.66 -24.14
CA ASP A 85 -23.33 -5.20 -24.42
C ASP A 85 -22.01 -4.55 -23.98
N PHE A 86 -20.85 -5.13 -24.30
CA PHE A 86 -19.61 -4.38 -24.27
C PHE A 86 -19.28 -3.98 -25.71
N PRO A 87 -19.63 -2.75 -26.14
CA PRO A 87 -19.11 -2.20 -27.38
C PRO A 87 -17.59 -2.37 -27.41
N GLU A 88 -16.99 -2.41 -28.60
CA GLU A 88 -15.53 -2.29 -28.78
C GLU A 88 -14.95 -1.03 -28.08
N ALA A 89 -15.80 -0.11 -27.63
CA ALA A 89 -15.44 1.06 -26.83
C ALA A 89 -15.08 0.71 -25.38
N SER A 90 -13.98 1.31 -24.91
CA SER A 90 -13.52 1.25 -23.52
C SER A 90 -14.39 2.15 -22.63
N PHE A 91 -15.02 1.59 -21.58
CA PHE A 91 -15.83 2.33 -20.59
C PHE A 91 -15.21 2.31 -19.19
N PRO A 92 -14.02 2.93 -18.98
CA PRO A 92 -13.42 2.99 -17.65
C PRO A 92 -14.38 3.70 -16.68
N HIS A 93 -14.33 3.32 -15.40
CA HIS A 93 -15.17 3.86 -14.33
C HIS A 93 -16.62 3.36 -14.28
N GLN A 94 -16.98 2.39 -15.12
CA GLN A 94 -18.17 1.57 -14.90
C GLN A 94 -17.78 0.31 -14.14
N ALA A 95 -18.48 0.00 -13.04
CA ALA A 95 -18.11 -1.11 -12.16
C ALA A 95 -18.00 -2.46 -12.88
N GLY A 96 -18.88 -2.73 -13.86
CA GLY A 96 -18.83 -3.94 -14.68
C GLY A 96 -17.58 -4.00 -15.57
N TYR A 97 -17.23 -2.90 -16.23
CA TYR A 97 -16.04 -2.83 -17.08
C TYR A 97 -14.73 -2.84 -16.26
N ASP A 98 -14.70 -2.16 -15.12
CA ASP A 98 -13.56 -2.19 -14.20
C ASP A 98 -13.35 -3.61 -13.62
N SER A 99 -14.44 -4.34 -13.34
CA SER A 99 -14.39 -5.75 -12.92
C SER A 99 -13.86 -6.65 -14.04
N TYR A 100 -14.28 -6.43 -15.28
CA TYR A 100 -13.74 -7.11 -16.46
C TYR A 100 -12.23 -6.85 -16.60
N MET A 101 -11.80 -5.58 -16.61
CA MET A 101 -10.38 -5.20 -16.69
C MET A 101 -9.57 -5.85 -15.55
N CYS A 102 -10.09 -5.84 -14.33
CA CYS A 102 -9.47 -6.49 -13.18
C CYS A 102 -9.29 -7.99 -13.40
N GLY A 103 -10.31 -8.68 -13.93
CA GLY A 103 -10.25 -10.09 -14.28
C GLY A 103 -9.22 -10.40 -15.38
N VAL A 104 -9.17 -9.58 -16.44
CA VAL A 104 -8.15 -9.70 -17.50
C VAL A 104 -6.76 -9.54 -16.90
N VAL A 105 -6.52 -8.46 -16.15
CA VAL A 105 -5.23 -8.20 -15.50
C VAL A 105 -4.84 -9.38 -14.62
N PHE A 106 -5.75 -9.89 -13.78
CA PHE A 106 -5.47 -11.05 -12.93
C PHE A 106 -5.01 -12.26 -13.75
N LEU A 107 -5.75 -12.62 -14.79
CA LEU A 107 -5.45 -13.79 -15.62
C LEU A 107 -4.09 -13.66 -16.34
N ARG A 108 -3.76 -12.45 -16.79
CA ARG A 108 -2.51 -12.14 -17.46
C ARG A 108 -1.32 -12.18 -16.49
N LEU A 109 -1.49 -11.66 -15.27
CA LEU A 109 -0.50 -11.76 -14.20
C LEU A 109 -0.26 -13.21 -13.77
N CYS A 110 -1.33 -14.01 -13.69
CA CYS A 110 -1.22 -15.45 -13.43
C CYS A 110 -0.35 -16.15 -14.47
N HIS A 111 -0.67 -15.93 -15.75
CA HIS A 111 0.05 -16.50 -16.86
C HIS A 111 1.54 -16.10 -16.81
N PHE A 112 1.81 -14.81 -16.70
CA PHE A 112 3.17 -14.29 -16.61
C PHE A 112 4.00 -14.95 -15.50
N LEU A 113 3.45 -15.00 -14.27
CA LEU A 113 4.16 -15.57 -13.13
C LEU A 113 4.37 -17.08 -13.27
N HIS A 114 3.37 -17.80 -13.78
CA HIS A 114 3.48 -19.24 -13.95
C HIS A 114 4.60 -19.62 -14.92
N PHE A 115 4.69 -18.93 -16.06
CA PHE A 115 5.76 -19.18 -17.04
C PHE A 115 7.12 -18.68 -16.56
N GLN A 116 7.16 -17.60 -15.78
CA GLN A 116 8.39 -17.12 -15.16
C GLN A 116 8.95 -18.11 -14.13
N GLU A 117 8.10 -18.77 -13.34
CA GLU A 117 8.52 -19.75 -12.33
C GLU A 117 8.85 -21.13 -12.95
N SER A 118 8.21 -21.51 -14.05
CA SER A 118 8.37 -22.85 -14.64
C SER A 118 9.67 -23.04 -15.45
N GLY A 119 10.37 -21.96 -15.79
CA GLY A 119 11.59 -22.02 -16.62
C GLY A 119 11.33 -22.42 -18.07
N SER A 120 12.23 -22.04 -18.98
CA SER A 120 12.07 -22.06 -20.44
C SER A 120 11.92 -23.44 -21.10
N SER A 121 11.84 -24.54 -20.35
CA SER A 121 11.99 -25.90 -20.90
C SER A 121 10.66 -26.62 -21.20
N HIS A 122 9.51 -26.14 -20.70
CA HIS A 122 8.22 -26.81 -20.90
C HIS A 122 7.05 -25.83 -21.11
N PHE A 123 6.95 -25.26 -22.31
CA PHE A 123 5.78 -24.48 -22.72
C PHE A 123 4.59 -25.40 -23.04
N LYS A 124 3.73 -25.65 -22.04
CA LYS A 124 2.45 -26.35 -22.23
C LYS A 124 1.27 -25.43 -21.91
N PRO A 125 0.12 -25.59 -22.58
CA PRO A 125 -1.10 -24.91 -22.17
C PRO A 125 -1.41 -25.22 -20.70
N CYS A 126 -1.66 -24.17 -19.92
CA CYS A 126 -1.92 -24.28 -18.49
C CYS A 126 -3.42 -24.14 -18.23
N SER A 127 -3.94 -24.96 -17.32
CA SER A 127 -5.29 -24.80 -16.83
C SER A 127 -5.36 -23.65 -15.83
N PHE A 128 -6.56 -23.13 -15.55
CA PHE A 128 -6.74 -22.14 -14.50
C PHE A 128 -6.35 -22.68 -13.11
N LYS A 129 -6.45 -24.00 -12.88
CA LYS A 129 -6.02 -24.62 -11.62
C LYS A 129 -4.50 -24.50 -11.42
N ASP A 130 -3.72 -24.64 -12.48
CA ASP A 130 -2.26 -24.49 -12.42
C ASP A 130 -1.87 -23.06 -12.03
N TYR A 131 -2.59 -22.06 -12.54
CA TYR A 131 -2.43 -20.68 -12.12
C TYR A 131 -2.74 -20.47 -10.64
N LEU A 132 -3.83 -21.06 -10.12
CA LEU A 132 -4.18 -20.93 -8.71
C LEU A 132 -3.10 -21.50 -7.78
N VAL A 133 -2.36 -22.53 -8.22
CA VAL A 133 -1.21 -23.06 -7.48
C VAL A 133 -0.10 -22.01 -7.38
N THR A 134 0.32 -21.42 -8.52
CA THR A 134 1.31 -20.33 -8.56
C THR A 134 0.87 -19.11 -7.75
N MET A 135 -0.42 -18.76 -7.82
CA MET A 135 -0.97 -17.58 -7.16
C MET A 135 -1.21 -17.76 -5.67
N LYS A 136 -1.07 -18.97 -5.11
CA LYS A 136 -1.34 -19.30 -3.70
C LYS A 136 -0.68 -18.32 -2.72
N LYS A 137 0.53 -17.84 -3.03
CA LYS A 137 1.27 -16.88 -2.18
C LYS A 137 0.60 -15.51 -2.02
N PHE A 138 -0.25 -15.11 -2.97
CA PHE A 138 -0.99 -13.83 -2.95
C PHE A 138 -2.42 -13.96 -2.42
N LYS A 139 -2.87 -15.19 -2.17
CA LYS A 139 -4.23 -15.47 -1.72
C LYS A 139 -4.52 -14.72 -0.42
N ASN A 140 -5.70 -14.11 -0.32
CA ASN A 140 -6.23 -13.44 0.86
C ASN A 140 -5.38 -12.27 1.38
N SER A 141 -4.52 -11.72 0.51
CA SER A 141 -3.76 -10.50 0.75
C SER A 141 -4.42 -9.33 0.03
N VAL A 142 -4.94 -8.36 0.79
CA VAL A 142 -5.69 -7.20 0.27
C VAL A 142 -4.87 -5.93 0.44
N ASN A 143 -4.64 -5.20 -0.64
CA ASN A 143 -3.78 -4.03 -0.66
C ASN A 143 -4.34 -2.90 0.23
N LEU A 144 -3.47 -2.29 1.06
CA LEU A 144 -3.79 -1.09 1.81
C LEU A 144 -3.02 0.12 1.28
N ILE A 145 -3.80 1.06 0.75
CA ILE A 145 -3.28 2.36 0.31
C ILE A 145 -3.16 3.25 1.55
N ARG A 146 -2.07 4.01 1.62
CA ARG A 146 -1.81 5.01 2.68
C ARG A 146 -1.86 4.50 4.15
N ALA A 147 -1.58 3.22 4.40
CA ALA A 147 -1.46 2.64 5.76
C ALA A 147 -0.01 2.30 6.14
N MET A 148 0.28 2.06 7.42
CA MET A 148 1.63 1.62 7.86
C MET A 148 2.02 0.24 7.29
N VAL A 149 1.05 -0.64 7.06
CA VAL A 149 1.25 -1.93 6.39
C VAL A 149 0.89 -1.82 4.91
N SER A 150 1.48 -2.65 4.06
CA SER A 150 1.21 -2.64 2.61
C SER A 150 -0.08 -3.37 2.23
N HIS A 151 -0.50 -4.33 3.06
CA HIS A 151 -1.69 -5.13 2.83
C HIS A 151 -2.19 -5.74 4.13
N ILE A 152 -3.44 -6.22 4.10
CA ILE A 152 -4.05 -7.06 5.13
C ILE A 152 -3.92 -8.51 4.68
N LYS A 153 -3.52 -9.39 5.59
CA LYS A 153 -3.62 -10.84 5.41
C LYS A 153 -4.87 -11.34 6.12
N LEU A 154 -5.91 -11.71 5.36
CA LEU A 154 -7.23 -12.06 5.93
C LEU A 154 -7.23 -13.40 6.65
N ASP A 155 -6.37 -14.34 6.24
CA ASP A 155 -6.29 -15.72 6.72
C ASP A 155 -5.00 -16.02 7.50
N GLY A 156 -4.33 -14.99 8.02
CA GLY A 156 -3.06 -15.14 8.71
C GLY A 156 -2.71 -13.98 9.64
N GLU A 157 -1.49 -14.03 10.14
CA GLU A 157 -0.93 -13.01 11.03
C GLU A 157 -0.74 -11.66 10.34
N GLU A 158 -0.63 -10.61 11.15
CA GLU A 158 -0.39 -9.27 10.65
C GLU A 158 0.99 -9.13 10.02
N VAL A 159 1.04 -8.39 8.92
CA VAL A 159 2.28 -8.22 8.14
C VAL A 159 3.09 -7.08 8.74
N LEU A 160 4.40 -7.28 8.87
CA LEU A 160 5.32 -6.22 9.30
C LEU A 160 5.29 -5.04 8.32
N SER A 161 5.37 -3.83 8.85
CA SER A 161 5.47 -2.62 8.03
C SER A 161 6.73 -2.65 7.18
N LEU A 162 6.55 -2.58 5.85
CA LEU A 162 7.62 -2.36 4.88
C LEU A 162 7.66 -0.89 4.42
N ARG A 163 6.99 0.02 5.15
CA ARG A 163 6.94 1.43 4.75
C ARG A 163 8.16 2.20 5.23
N PRO A 164 8.50 3.29 4.54
CA PRO A 164 9.53 4.20 5.00
C PRO A 164 9.14 4.78 6.37
N PRO A 165 10.12 5.14 7.20
CA PRO A 165 9.83 5.88 8.42
C PRO A 165 9.10 7.17 8.07
N LEU A 166 8.08 7.51 8.87
CA LEU A 166 7.44 8.82 8.80
C LEU A 166 8.49 9.91 8.98
N ILE A 167 8.30 11.03 8.30
CA ILE A 167 9.19 12.19 8.36
C ILE A 167 8.50 13.21 9.26
N PHE A 168 9.25 13.80 10.18
CA PHE A 168 8.81 14.92 11.00
C PHE A 168 9.38 16.22 10.43
N VAL A 169 8.51 17.22 10.31
CA VAL A 169 8.86 18.56 9.82
C VAL A 169 8.46 19.58 10.87
N GLN A 170 9.41 20.44 11.23
CA GLN A 170 9.19 21.50 12.22
C GLN A 170 9.72 22.83 11.70
N SER A 171 8.98 23.92 11.93
CA SER A 171 9.47 25.26 11.61
C SER A 171 10.61 25.69 12.55
N THR A 172 11.72 26.15 11.98
CA THR A 172 12.91 26.58 12.74
C THR A 172 12.77 27.97 13.35
N LYS A 173 11.96 28.85 12.74
CA LYS A 173 11.79 30.24 13.18
C LYS A 173 10.54 30.41 14.02
N ALA A 174 10.65 31.16 15.11
CA ALA A 174 9.49 31.58 15.91
C ALA A 174 8.58 32.47 15.05
N GLY A 175 7.28 32.16 15.01
CA GLY A 175 6.28 32.91 14.24
C GLY A 175 6.03 32.41 12.80
N THR A 176 6.94 31.62 12.22
CA THR A 176 6.72 31.03 10.89
C THR A 176 5.79 29.82 11.01
N ARG A 177 4.70 29.83 10.23
CA ARG A 177 3.73 28.74 10.16
C ARG A 177 4.04 27.83 8.99
N LEU A 178 3.87 26.53 9.18
CA LEU A 178 3.91 25.55 8.11
C LEU A 178 2.61 25.59 7.30
N ILE A 179 2.73 25.48 5.99
CA ILE A 179 1.60 25.42 5.05
C ILE A 179 1.69 24.09 4.30
N SER A 180 0.62 23.30 4.34
CA SER A 180 0.61 21.96 3.74
C SER A 180 0.88 21.98 2.24
N GLN A 181 0.31 22.94 1.49
CA GLN A 181 0.57 23.04 0.05
C GLN A 181 2.03 23.38 -0.26
N GLN A 182 2.66 24.22 0.56
CA GLN A 182 4.08 24.59 0.39
C GLN A 182 4.99 23.38 0.65
N LEU A 183 4.72 22.63 1.72
CA LEU A 183 5.43 21.39 2.01
C LEU A 183 5.25 20.36 0.87
N ALA A 184 4.03 20.22 0.35
CA ALA A 184 3.75 19.32 -0.77
C ALA A 184 4.55 19.73 -2.02
N ALA A 185 4.56 21.03 -2.35
CA ALA A 185 5.31 21.56 -3.48
C ALA A 185 6.82 21.29 -3.33
N TRP A 186 7.39 21.57 -2.15
CA TRP A 186 8.80 21.33 -1.85
C TRP A 186 9.19 19.85 -1.95
N PHE A 187 8.33 18.94 -1.49
CA PHE A 187 8.64 17.51 -1.49
C PHE A 187 8.30 16.80 -2.80
N SER A 188 7.44 17.39 -3.64
CA SER A 188 6.96 16.78 -4.88
C SER A 188 8.08 16.34 -5.83
N MET A 189 9.21 17.06 -5.85
CA MET A 189 10.36 16.73 -6.70
C MET A 189 11.06 15.40 -6.32
N TYR A 190 10.88 14.93 -5.08
CA TYR A 190 11.45 13.67 -4.59
C TYR A 190 10.48 12.49 -4.67
N GLY A 191 9.20 12.79 -4.94
CA GLY A 191 8.13 11.82 -5.02
C GLY A 191 6.86 12.29 -4.34
N GLN A 192 5.79 11.52 -4.54
CA GLN A 192 4.51 11.80 -3.90
C GLN A 192 4.62 11.59 -2.39
N VAL A 193 4.02 12.52 -1.64
CA VAL A 193 3.97 12.51 -0.17
C VAL A 193 2.57 12.81 0.33
N ASP A 194 2.25 12.29 1.49
CA ASP A 194 1.07 12.68 2.26
C ASP A 194 1.50 13.50 3.47
N ILE A 195 0.84 14.64 3.69
CA ILE A 195 1.19 15.57 4.77
C ILE A 195 0.02 15.64 5.74
N GLN A 196 0.32 15.41 7.01
CA GLN A 196 -0.60 15.60 8.12
C GLN A 196 -0.05 16.68 9.04
N MET A 197 -0.75 17.81 9.10
CA MET A 197 -0.41 18.89 10.02
C MET A 197 -0.72 18.47 11.46
N MET A 198 0.25 18.56 12.36
CA MET A 198 0.04 18.32 13.79
C MET A 198 -0.40 19.59 14.50
N ASN A 199 0.15 20.73 14.07
CA ASN A 199 -0.20 22.08 14.49
C ASN A 199 0.35 23.08 13.47
N SER A 200 0.32 24.37 13.78
CA SER A 200 0.79 25.42 12.87
C SER A 200 2.30 25.42 12.63
N ARG A 201 3.10 24.67 13.38
CA ARG A 201 4.58 24.64 13.29
C ARG A 201 5.16 23.25 13.07
N GLU A 202 4.34 22.20 13.11
CA GLU A 202 4.78 20.81 13.03
C GLU A 202 3.87 20.01 12.09
N ALA A 203 4.48 19.14 11.31
CA ALA A 203 3.81 18.23 10.40
C ALA A 203 4.49 16.86 10.36
N ILE A 204 3.70 15.84 10.07
CA ILE A 204 4.17 14.49 9.75
C ILE A 204 3.99 14.28 8.25
N VAL A 205 4.99 13.70 7.61
CA VAL A 205 5.00 13.44 6.17
C VAL A 205 5.24 11.96 5.94
N ALA A 206 4.34 11.32 5.21
CA ALA A 206 4.49 9.94 4.76
C ALA A 206 4.98 9.92 3.30
N ALA A 207 6.18 9.38 3.09
CA ALA A 207 6.73 9.18 1.76
C ALA A 207 6.28 7.85 1.15
N THR A 208 6.22 7.80 -0.18
CA THR A 208 5.79 6.60 -0.92
C THR A 208 6.80 5.45 -0.87
N ASN A 209 8.10 5.73 -0.76
CA ASN A 209 9.16 4.71 -0.72
C ASN A 209 10.40 5.20 0.04
N PHE A 210 11.32 4.27 0.35
CA PHE A 210 12.50 4.56 1.18
C PHE A 210 13.46 5.54 0.52
N HIS A 211 13.54 5.53 -0.81
CA HIS A 211 14.37 6.46 -1.55
C HIS A 211 13.85 7.89 -1.41
N CYS A 212 12.57 8.13 -1.71
CA CYS A 212 11.87 9.40 -1.50
C CYS A 212 12.06 9.92 -0.06
N ALA A 213 11.86 9.06 0.95
CA ALA A 213 12.04 9.44 2.34
C ALA A 213 13.48 9.89 2.67
N ARG A 214 14.48 9.16 2.15
CA ARG A 214 15.90 9.48 2.35
C ARG A 214 16.30 10.76 1.66
N GLU A 215 15.87 10.97 0.42
CA GLU A 215 16.20 12.16 -0.36
C GLU A 215 15.60 13.42 0.28
N ILE A 216 14.35 13.38 0.73
CA ILE A 216 13.71 14.51 1.45
C ILE A 216 14.53 14.87 2.72
N ILE A 217 14.87 13.88 3.54
CA ILE A 217 15.64 14.14 4.77
C ILE A 217 17.03 14.70 4.44
N SER A 218 17.68 14.19 3.39
CA SER A 218 19.01 14.62 2.96
C SER A 218 19.00 16.05 2.43
N ALA A 219 18.09 16.34 1.50
CA ALA A 219 18.03 17.63 0.81
C ALA A 219 17.65 18.79 1.74
N PHE A 220 16.80 18.54 2.74
CA PHE A 220 16.34 19.58 3.68
C PHE A 220 17.16 19.64 4.98
N ARG A 221 18.29 18.94 5.06
CA ARG A 221 19.11 18.85 6.28
C ARG A 221 19.58 20.22 6.80
N GLN A 222 19.84 21.16 5.88
CA GLN A 222 20.33 22.51 6.18
C GLN A 222 19.33 23.60 5.78
N HIS A 223 18.04 23.25 5.62
CA HIS A 223 17.06 24.22 5.14
C HIS A 223 16.80 25.35 6.17
N PRO A 224 16.77 26.63 5.76
CA PRO A 224 16.72 27.75 6.70
C PRO A 224 15.37 27.92 7.42
N LEU A 225 14.28 27.42 6.84
CA LEU A 225 12.91 27.63 7.36
C LEU A 225 12.32 26.43 8.12
N ILE A 226 12.85 25.23 7.87
CA ILE A 226 12.30 23.98 8.40
C ILE A 226 13.42 23.04 8.79
N LYS A 227 13.16 22.24 9.83
CA LYS A 227 13.96 21.10 10.22
C LYS A 227 13.20 19.84 9.82
N VAL A 228 13.88 18.94 9.12
CA VAL A 228 13.33 17.69 8.62
C VAL A 228 14.10 16.53 9.25
N SER A 229 13.39 15.58 9.86
CA SER A 229 13.99 14.42 10.53
C SER A 229 13.10 13.18 10.43
N LYS A 230 13.60 12.02 10.86
CA LYS A 230 12.74 10.84 11.04
C LYS A 230 11.82 11.06 12.24
N TYR A 231 10.55 10.71 12.09
CA TYR A 231 9.59 10.75 13.19
C TYR A 231 9.95 9.72 14.26
N ARG A 232 9.92 10.14 15.53
CA ARG A 232 10.12 9.29 16.70
C ARG A 232 8.97 9.53 17.66
N PHE A 233 8.24 8.48 18.00
CA PHE A 233 7.04 8.59 18.84
C PHE A 233 7.34 9.29 20.18
N TRP A 234 8.38 8.86 20.89
CA TRP A 234 8.74 9.39 22.20
C TRP A 234 9.18 10.86 22.17
N GLU A 235 9.78 11.31 21.07
CA GLU A 235 10.29 12.68 20.93
C GLU A 235 9.24 13.64 20.37
N HIS A 236 8.41 13.18 19.43
CA HIS A 236 7.55 14.07 18.63
C HIS A 236 6.05 13.92 18.96
N SER A 237 5.62 12.85 19.63
CA SER A 237 4.22 12.69 20.04
C SER A 237 3.97 13.38 21.37
N LYS A 238 2.89 14.17 21.47
CA LYS A 238 2.43 14.72 22.77
C LYS A 238 2.12 13.63 23.78
N LEU A 239 1.56 12.51 23.32
CA LEU A 239 1.27 11.36 24.19
C LEU A 239 2.56 10.70 24.67
N GLY A 240 3.50 10.46 23.74
CA GLY A 240 4.81 9.90 24.07
C GLY A 240 5.57 10.76 25.07
N GLN A 241 5.60 12.08 24.86
CA GLN A 241 6.21 13.04 25.78
C GLN A 241 5.53 13.00 27.16
N ARG A 242 4.19 12.99 27.24
CA ARG A 242 3.47 12.91 28.52
C ARG A 242 3.79 11.64 29.29
N ILE A 243 3.85 10.49 28.61
CA ILE A 243 4.22 9.22 29.22
C ILE A 243 5.66 9.30 29.76
N LEU A 244 6.58 9.84 28.96
CA LEU A 244 7.99 9.95 29.33
C LEU A 244 8.17 10.88 30.54
N TRP A 245 7.56 12.05 30.55
CA TRP A 245 7.57 12.98 31.69
C TRP A 245 6.89 12.39 32.93
N GLY A 246 5.77 11.68 32.76
CA GLY A 246 5.09 10.98 33.86
C GLY A 246 5.98 9.89 34.48
N SER A 247 6.65 9.09 33.64
CA SER A 247 7.57 8.05 34.12
C SER A 247 8.78 8.61 34.84
N LEU A 248 9.33 9.74 34.36
CA LEU A 248 10.45 10.42 35.00
C LEU A 248 10.06 10.98 36.35
N ALA A 249 8.86 11.59 36.47
CA ALA A 249 8.34 12.11 37.73
C ALA A 249 8.12 10.99 38.77
N ILE A 250 7.64 9.82 38.36
CA ILE A 250 7.48 8.67 39.26
C ILE A 250 8.85 8.15 39.73
N ALA A 251 9.83 8.09 38.83
CA ALA A 251 11.19 7.63 39.16
C ALA A 251 11.90 8.59 40.13
N THR A 252 11.77 9.90 39.93
CA THR A 252 12.37 10.89 40.85
C THR A 252 11.72 10.86 42.23
N VAL A 253 10.39 10.72 42.31
CA VAL A 253 9.69 10.58 43.61
C VAL A 253 10.12 9.30 44.32
N SER A 254 10.21 8.17 43.60
CA SER A 254 10.62 6.88 44.19
C SER A 254 12.07 6.92 44.69
N GLY A 255 12.98 7.55 43.94
CA GLY A 255 14.38 7.72 44.36
C GLY A 255 14.53 8.61 45.59
N LEU A 256 13.75 9.69 45.70
CA LEU A 256 13.74 10.55 46.89
C LEU A 256 13.20 9.82 48.13
N VAL A 257 12.16 8.98 47.98
CA VAL A 257 11.62 8.16 49.08
C VAL A 257 12.63 7.12 49.55
N LEU A 258 13.39 6.50 48.63
CA LEU A 258 14.44 5.55 49.00
C LEU A 258 15.62 6.24 49.71
N LEU A 259 16.01 7.45 49.28
CA LEU A 259 17.05 8.24 49.95
C LEU A 259 16.61 8.79 51.31
N TYR A 260 15.32 9.06 51.51
CA TYR A 260 14.79 9.53 52.79
C TYR A 260 14.66 8.39 53.82
N ASN A 261 14.54 7.14 53.36
CA ASN A 261 14.39 5.95 54.21
C ASN A 261 15.69 5.15 54.40
N ALA A 262 16.84 5.69 53.99
CA ALA A 262 18.18 5.11 54.16
C ALA A 262 18.99 5.92 55.18
#